data_AF-A0A1C6IB39-F1
#
_entry.id   AF-A0A1C6IB39-F1
#
_cell.length_a   1.000
_cell.length_b   1.000
_cell.length_c   1.000
_cell.angle_alpha   90.00
_cell.angle_beta   90.00
_cell.angle_gamma   90.00
#
_symmetry.space_group_name_H-M   'P 1'
#
loop_
_entity.id
_entity.type
_entity.pdbx_description
1 polymer ?
#
loop_
_entity_poly.entity_id
_entity_poly.type
_entity_poly.pdbx_seq_one_letter_code
_entity_poly.pdbx_strand_id
1 'polypeptide(L)'
;MLTQDWMMRQIETMTLAIAKLMFQKDTAEYENHGETLTAADSLHASLNALLREGRIAEGEDLLFSSLDEDEPAFLEVAVDFYFRLNLLSDQELEEGNFSRQEIDEGLRDVMEQYGVVLP
;
A
#
# COMPACT_ATOMS: atom_id res chain seq x y z
N MET A 1 1.62 -21.93 0.25
CA MET A 1 1.78 -22.19 -1.21
C MET A 1 0.50 -21.85 -1.97
N LEU A 2 -0.45 -22.76 -2.28
CA LEU A 2 -1.61 -22.42 -3.16
C LEU A 2 -2.48 -21.24 -2.68
N THR A 3 -2.82 -21.18 -1.38
CA THR A 3 -3.64 -20.09 -0.83
C THR A 3 -2.90 -18.75 -0.85
N GLN A 4 -1.60 -18.75 -0.58
CA GLN A 4 -0.77 -17.54 -0.61
C GLN A 4 -0.57 -17.06 -2.06
N ASP A 5 -0.34 -17.97 -3.01
CA ASP A 5 -0.25 -17.62 -4.43
C ASP A 5 -1.54 -16.99 -4.96
N TRP A 6 -2.69 -17.45 -4.49
CA TRP A 6 -3.97 -16.85 -4.81
C TRP A 6 -4.11 -15.47 -4.18
N MET A 7 -3.76 -15.32 -2.89
CA MET A 7 -3.84 -14.06 -2.17
C MET A 7 -2.92 -12.99 -2.76
N MET A 8 -1.67 -13.35 -3.10
CA MET A 8 -0.74 -12.43 -3.76
C MET A 8 -1.30 -11.90 -5.08
N ARG A 9 -1.90 -12.76 -5.91
CA ARG A 9 -2.55 -12.33 -7.16
C ARG A 9 -3.78 -11.46 -6.91
N GLN A 10 -4.55 -11.75 -5.86
CA GLN A 10 -5.70 -10.94 -5.49
C GLN A 10 -5.25 -9.54 -5.07
N ILE A 11 -4.27 -9.44 -4.17
CA ILE A 11 -3.69 -8.17 -3.73
C ILE A 11 -3.15 -7.38 -4.93
N GLU A 12 -2.36 -8.01 -5.80
CA GLU A 12 -1.84 -7.39 -7.02
C GLU A 12 -2.98 -6.87 -7.93
N THR A 13 -4.04 -7.66 -8.11
CA THR A 13 -5.18 -7.24 -8.91
C THR A 13 -5.89 -6.04 -8.29
N MET A 14 -6.07 -6.02 -6.96
CA MET A 14 -6.71 -4.92 -6.25
C MET A 14 -5.89 -3.64 -6.34
N THR A 15 -4.57 -3.69 -6.06
CA THR A 15 -3.72 -2.50 -6.13
C THR A 15 -3.68 -1.92 -7.55
N LEU A 16 -3.58 -2.75 -8.57
CA LEU A 16 -3.64 -2.31 -9.98
C LEU A 16 -5.02 -1.78 -10.38
N ALA A 17 -6.11 -2.38 -9.89
CA ALA A 17 -7.46 -1.89 -10.15
C ALA A 17 -7.69 -0.51 -9.53
N ILE A 18 -7.27 -0.30 -8.28
CA ILE A 18 -7.35 1.02 -7.62
C ILE A 18 -6.49 2.02 -8.39
N ALA A 19 -5.26 1.66 -8.75
CA ALA A 19 -4.37 2.53 -9.53
C ALA A 19 -5.00 2.95 -10.87
N LYS A 20 -5.64 2.02 -11.55
CA LYS A 20 -6.28 2.29 -12.84
C LYS A 20 -7.54 3.14 -12.72
N LEU A 21 -8.39 2.86 -11.73
CA LEU A 21 -9.69 3.51 -11.58
C LEU A 21 -9.57 4.89 -10.92
N MET A 22 -8.70 5.03 -9.92
CA MET A 22 -8.56 6.25 -9.12
C MET A 22 -7.53 7.22 -9.69
N PHE A 23 -6.41 6.69 -10.22
CA PHE A 23 -5.27 7.51 -10.64
C PHE A 23 -5.00 7.42 -12.15
N GLN A 24 -5.74 6.60 -12.89
CA GLN A 24 -5.54 6.34 -14.33
C GLN A 24 -4.15 5.78 -14.69
N LYS A 25 -3.51 5.08 -13.75
CA LYS A 25 -2.17 4.51 -13.90
C LYS A 25 -2.23 3.02 -14.23
N ASP A 26 -1.20 2.53 -14.91
CA ASP A 26 -1.02 1.09 -15.19
C ASP A 26 -0.10 0.41 -14.15
N THR A 27 0.39 1.17 -13.17
CA THR A 27 1.21 0.69 -12.04
C THR A 27 0.64 1.23 -10.74
N ALA A 28 0.79 0.45 -9.67
CA ALA A 28 0.45 0.83 -8.30
C ALA A 28 1.54 1.66 -7.61
N GLU A 29 2.70 1.85 -8.25
CA GLU A 29 3.77 2.67 -7.69
C GLU A 29 3.34 4.13 -7.56
N TYR A 30 3.65 4.78 -6.44
CA TYR A 30 3.36 6.20 -6.22
C TYR A 30 4.29 7.08 -7.06
N GLU A 31 3.74 8.11 -7.71
CA GLU A 31 4.52 9.09 -8.46
C GLU A 31 4.39 10.48 -7.85
N ASN A 32 5.52 11.18 -7.68
CA ASN A 32 5.49 12.59 -7.34
C ASN A 32 5.22 13.40 -8.62
N HIS A 33 4.10 14.11 -8.63
CA HIS A 33 3.64 14.89 -9.79
C HIS A 33 3.98 16.40 -9.69
N GLY A 34 4.63 16.85 -8.62
CA GLY A 34 4.84 18.26 -8.29
C GLY A 34 6.30 18.69 -8.18
N GLU A 35 6.53 20.00 -8.28
CA GLU A 35 7.86 20.60 -8.03
C GLU A 35 8.15 20.79 -6.53
N THR A 36 7.11 20.80 -5.69
CA THR A 36 7.21 21.00 -4.24
C THR A 36 6.88 19.71 -3.50
N LEU A 37 7.69 19.40 -2.47
CA LEU A 37 7.44 18.25 -1.61
C LEU A 37 6.13 18.40 -0.84
N THR A 38 5.23 17.46 -1.03
CA THR A 38 3.94 17.36 -0.33
C THR A 38 4.04 16.49 0.93
N ALA A 39 2.97 16.48 1.72
CA ALA A 39 2.86 15.57 2.86
C ALA A 39 2.84 14.09 2.42
N ALA A 40 2.13 13.78 1.33
CA ALA A 40 2.11 12.43 0.75
C ALA A 40 3.50 11.98 0.26
N ASP A 41 4.27 12.87 -0.37
CA ASP A 41 5.66 12.56 -0.76
C ASP A 41 6.54 12.24 0.45
N SER A 42 6.36 13.00 1.53
CA SER A 42 7.10 12.81 2.78
C SER A 42 6.72 11.49 3.45
N LEU A 43 5.43 11.15 3.43
CA LEU A 43 4.93 9.86 3.93
C LEU A 43 5.50 8.71 3.11
N HIS A 44 5.39 8.75 1.79
CA HIS A 44 5.95 7.74 0.89
C HIS A 44 7.45 7.53 1.10
N ALA A 45 8.22 8.61 1.30
CA ALA A 45 9.65 8.52 1.60
C ALA A 45 9.91 7.82 2.94
N SER A 46 9.16 8.17 3.99
CA SER A 46 9.25 7.55 5.32
C SER A 46 8.87 6.07 5.30
N LEU A 47 7.78 5.70 4.62
CA LEU A 47 7.34 4.31 4.48
C LEU A 47 8.40 3.48 3.75
N ASN A 48 8.94 3.98 2.64
CA ASN A 48 10.03 3.29 1.94
C ASN A 48 11.31 3.17 2.78
N ALA A 49 11.58 4.09 3.70
CA ALA A 49 12.70 3.94 4.63
C ALA A 49 12.44 2.80 5.62
N LEU A 50 11.24 2.73 6.21
CA LEU A 50 10.84 1.65 7.13
C LEU A 50 10.84 0.28 6.45
N LEU A 51 10.35 0.19 5.20
CA LEU A 51 10.39 -1.05 4.41
C LEU A 51 11.82 -1.54 4.18
N ARG A 52 12.77 -0.65 3.89
CA ARG A 52 14.20 -1.03 3.73
C ARG A 52 14.83 -1.50 5.04
N GLU A 53 14.30 -1.06 6.18
CA GLU A 53 14.72 -1.49 7.51
C GLU A 53 14.01 -2.77 8.00
N GLY A 54 13.05 -3.31 7.22
CA GLY A 54 12.22 -4.45 7.63
C GLY A 54 11.16 -4.11 8.68
N ARG A 55 10.94 -2.82 8.96
CA ARG A 55 10.01 -2.33 10.00
C ARG A 55 8.61 -2.18 9.43
N ILE A 56 8.01 -3.29 9.00
CA ILE A 56 6.75 -3.33 8.25
C ILE A 56 5.57 -2.89 9.10
N ALA A 57 5.38 -3.51 10.27
CA ALA A 57 4.28 -3.15 11.18
C ALA A 57 4.32 -1.67 11.59
N GLU A 58 5.52 -1.13 11.86
CA GLU A 58 5.68 0.31 12.16
C GLU A 58 5.37 1.20 10.94
N GLY A 59 5.61 0.69 9.72
CA GLY A 59 5.20 1.35 8.48
C GLY A 59 3.69 1.41 8.35
N GLU A 60 2.97 0.34 8.66
CA GLU A 60 1.51 0.32 8.64
C GLU A 60 0.91 1.26 9.69
N ASP A 61 1.43 1.25 10.92
CA ASP A 61 1.03 2.20 11.97
C ASP A 61 1.22 3.66 11.51
N LEU A 62 2.34 3.96 10.87
CA LEU A 62 2.63 5.29 10.31
C LEU A 62 1.65 5.62 9.17
N LEU A 63 1.37 4.66 8.29
CA LEU A 63 0.44 4.85 7.19
C LEU A 63 -0.94 5.25 7.74
N PHE A 64 -1.55 4.42 8.59
CA PHE A 64 -2.90 4.68 9.11
C PHE A 64 -3.00 5.94 9.96
N SER A 65 -1.96 6.27 10.73
CA SER A 65 -1.94 7.54 11.49
C SER A 65 -1.80 8.79 10.61
N SER A 66 -1.42 8.62 9.34
CA SER A 66 -1.21 9.71 8.39
C SER A 66 -2.30 9.81 7.32
N LEU A 67 -3.19 8.83 7.19
CA LEU A 67 -4.24 8.85 6.17
C LEU A 67 -5.17 10.05 6.37
N ASP A 68 -5.46 10.73 5.27
CA ASP A 68 -6.44 11.79 5.17
C ASP A 68 -7.39 11.46 4.01
N GLU A 69 -8.65 11.18 4.35
CA GLU A 69 -9.70 10.72 3.43
C GLU A 69 -10.11 11.81 2.42
N ASP A 70 -9.82 13.07 2.70
CA ASP A 70 -10.05 14.20 1.79
C ASP A 70 -8.91 14.42 0.78
N GLU A 71 -7.77 13.73 0.93
CA GLU A 71 -6.55 13.90 0.13
C GLU A 71 -6.19 12.62 -0.64
N PRO A 72 -6.57 12.49 -1.93
CA PRO A 72 -6.38 11.28 -2.73
C PRO A 72 -4.93 10.82 -2.89
N ALA A 73 -3.96 11.72 -2.71
CA ALA A 73 -2.54 11.37 -2.78
C ALA A 73 -2.14 10.38 -1.68
N PHE A 74 -2.75 10.44 -0.50
CA PHE A 74 -2.48 9.46 0.58
C PHE A 74 -3.01 8.07 0.24
N LEU A 75 -4.14 7.98 -0.48
CA LEU A 75 -4.62 6.70 -1.02
C LEU A 75 -3.61 6.11 -2.02
N GLU A 76 -3.03 6.92 -2.90
CA GLU A 76 -2.00 6.45 -3.83
C GLU A 76 -0.76 5.91 -3.09
N VAL A 77 -0.33 6.60 -2.03
CA VAL A 77 0.76 6.14 -1.16
C VAL A 77 0.42 4.83 -0.45
N ALA A 78 -0.81 4.67 0.04
CA ALA A 78 -1.26 3.42 0.67
C ALA A 78 -1.25 2.25 -0.33
N VAL A 79 -1.74 2.48 -1.55
CA VAL A 79 -1.76 1.47 -2.62
C VAL A 79 -0.34 1.04 -3.01
N ASP A 80 0.59 2.00 -3.13
CA ASP A 80 2.02 1.72 -3.35
C ASP A 80 2.62 0.89 -2.20
N PHE A 81 2.33 1.25 -0.95
CA PHE A 81 2.83 0.53 0.22
C PHE A 81 2.43 -0.95 0.21
N TYR A 82 1.14 -1.25 0.06
CA TYR A 82 0.67 -2.65 0.01
C TYR A 82 1.12 -3.38 -1.26
N PHE A 83 1.26 -2.68 -2.39
CA PHE A 83 1.86 -3.26 -3.59
C PHE A 83 3.31 -3.70 -3.33
N ARG A 84 4.13 -2.86 -2.68
CA ARG A 84 5.52 -3.19 -2.33
C ARG A 84 5.60 -4.33 -1.32
N LEU A 85 4.74 -4.35 -0.30
CA LEU A 85 4.67 -5.47 0.64
C LEU A 85 4.36 -6.79 -0.07
N ASN A 86 3.48 -6.76 -1.08
CA ASN A 86 3.14 -7.96 -1.83
C ASN A 86 4.32 -8.52 -2.66
N LEU A 87 5.35 -7.72 -2.95
CA LEU A 87 6.57 -8.15 -3.64
C LEU A 87 7.61 -8.81 -2.72
N LEU A 88 7.52 -8.57 -1.41
CA LEU A 88 8.42 -9.20 -0.43
C LEU A 88 8.15 -10.70 -0.35
N SER A 89 9.13 -11.49 0.07
CA SER A 89 8.93 -12.90 0.39
C SER A 89 8.17 -13.08 1.70
N ASP A 90 7.56 -14.26 1.89
CA ASP A 90 6.87 -14.57 3.15
C ASP A 90 7.82 -14.48 4.36
N GLN A 91 9.09 -14.83 4.18
CA GLN A 91 10.09 -14.70 5.24
C GLN A 91 10.35 -13.23 5.61
N GLU A 92 10.50 -12.35 4.63
CA GLU A 92 10.68 -10.91 4.88
C GLU A 92 9.46 -10.30 5.59
N LEU A 93 8.25 -10.73 5.22
CA LEU A 93 7.02 -10.34 5.91
C LEU A 93 7.01 -10.82 7.36
N GLU A 94 7.30 -12.10 7.60
CA GLU A 94 7.34 -12.69 8.95
C GLU A 94 8.40 -12.00 9.84
N GLU A 95 9.58 -11.68 9.30
CA GLU A 95 10.63 -10.93 10.01
C GLU A 95 10.18 -9.51 10.39
N GLY A 96 9.31 -8.90 9.57
CA GLY A 96 8.66 -7.62 9.84
C GLY A 96 7.37 -7.70 10.67
N ASN A 97 7.06 -8.88 11.23
CA ASN A 97 5.82 -9.17 11.96
C ASN A 97 4.57 -8.88 11.12
N PHE A 98 4.55 -9.40 9.89
CA PHE A 98 3.49 -9.21 8.92
C PHE A 98 3.19 -10.50 8.14
N SER A 99 2.08 -10.51 7.43
CA SER A 99 1.62 -11.66 6.65
C SER A 99 0.84 -11.22 5.41
N ARG A 100 0.63 -12.16 4.48
CA ARG A 100 -0.21 -11.91 3.29
C ARG A 100 -1.64 -11.53 3.66
N GLN A 101 -2.16 -12.10 4.74
CA GLN A 101 -3.51 -11.83 5.21
C GLN A 101 -3.61 -10.38 5.70
N GLU A 102 -2.63 -9.90 6.46
CA GLU A 102 -2.58 -8.51 6.92
C GLU A 102 -2.46 -7.53 5.76
N ILE A 103 -1.76 -7.87 4.67
CA ILE A 103 -1.77 -7.05 3.45
C ILE A 103 -3.19 -6.94 2.84
N ASP A 104 -3.91 -8.06 2.73
CA ASP A 104 -5.28 -8.05 2.17
C ASP A 104 -6.26 -7.30 3.08
N GLU A 105 -6.17 -7.49 4.40
CA GLU A 105 -6.98 -6.81 5.41
C GLU A 105 -6.70 -5.31 5.41
N GLY A 106 -5.45 -4.89 5.54
CA GLY A 106 -5.07 -3.49 5.56
C GLY A 106 -5.42 -2.73 4.27
N LEU A 107 -5.27 -3.38 3.10
CA LEU A 107 -5.70 -2.78 1.83
C LEU A 107 -7.22 -2.61 1.75
N ARG A 108 -8.00 -3.56 2.28
CA ARG A 108 -9.47 -3.44 2.35
C ARG A 108 -9.91 -2.35 3.32
N ASP A 109 -9.24 -2.23 4.45
CA ASP A 109 -9.53 -1.19 5.44
C ASP A 109 -9.29 0.21 4.84
N VAL A 110 -8.19 0.39 4.08
CA VAL A 110 -7.95 1.62 3.32
C VAL A 110 -9.04 1.86 2.27
N MET A 111 -9.44 0.82 1.51
CA MET A 111 -10.52 0.96 0.54
C MET A 111 -11.84 1.39 1.20
N GLU A 112 -12.18 0.81 2.35
CA GLU A 112 -13.39 1.18 3.11
C GLU A 112 -13.32 2.62 3.60
N GLN A 113 -12.19 3.04 4.16
CA GLN A 113 -11.97 4.40 4.65
C GLN A 113 -12.13 5.45 3.54
N TYR A 114 -11.61 5.17 2.33
CA TYR A 114 -11.74 6.08 1.18
C TYR A 114 -13.02 5.87 0.36
N GLY A 115 -13.92 4.98 0.78
CA GLY A 115 -15.17 4.68 0.05
C GLY A 115 -14.96 4.06 -1.33
N VAL A 116 -13.83 3.39 -1.56
CA VAL A 116 -13.48 2.75 -2.83
C VAL A 116 -14.17 1.40 -2.93
N VAL A 117 -15.09 1.28 -3.89
CA VAL A 117 -15.77 0.02 -4.20
C VAL A 117 -15.27 -0.49 -5.55
N LEU A 118 -14.56 -1.62 -5.52
CA LEU A 118 -14.18 -2.33 -6.74
C LEU A 118 -15.37 -3.18 -7.25
N PRO A 119 -15.61 -3.21 -8.58
CA PRO A 119 -16.70 -3.96 -9.20
C PRO A 119 -16.51 -5.48 -9.18
#